data_AF-A0A2T6B3N4-F1
#
_entry.id   AF-A0A2T6B3N4-F1
#
_cell.length_a   1.000
_cell.length_b   1.000
_cell.length_c   1.000
_cell.angle_alpha   90.00
_cell.angle_beta   90.00
_cell.angle_gamma   90.00
#
_symmetry.space_group_name_H-M   'P 1'
#
loop_
_entity.id
_entity.type
_entity.pdbx_description
1 polymer ?
#
loop_
_entity_poly.entity_id
_entity_poly.type
_entity_poly.pdbx_seq_one_letter_code
_entity_poly.pdbx_strand_id
1 'polypeptide(L)'
;MYVVRWSIFFVFATLSLLWLTASLGWYEPYSWQYGIRMAGGVYFLIALVLSGIMSIPTVRRKTSRTPVQHVDWSFIFIVVTIALFGVSLWFE
;
A
#
# COMPACT_ATOMS: atom_id res chain seq x y z
N MET A 1 4.89 15.83 6.97
CA MET A 1 3.49 15.33 7.13
C MET A 1 2.86 14.79 5.84
N TYR A 2 3.47 14.96 4.66
CA TYR A 2 2.90 14.46 3.40
C TYR A 2 2.81 12.92 3.33
N VAL A 3 3.87 12.22 3.73
CA VAL A 3 3.97 10.74 3.73
C VAL A 3 2.83 10.10 4.53
N VAL A 4 2.63 10.55 5.78
CA VAL A 4 1.56 10.04 6.66
C VAL A 4 0.18 10.30 6.05
N ARG A 5 -0.05 11.48 5.46
CA ARG A 5 -1.33 11.81 4.82
C ARG A 5 -1.62 10.88 3.63
N TRP A 6 -0.62 10.58 2.81
CA TRP A 6 -0.77 9.64 1.70
C TRP A 6 -0.97 8.21 2.17
N SER A 7 -0.21 7.74 3.17
CA SER A 7 -0.42 6.41 3.74
C SER A 7 -1.84 6.24 4.30
N ILE A 8 -2.34 7.21 5.06
CA ILE A 8 -3.71 7.19 5.59
C ILE A 8 -4.72 7.19 4.44
N PHE A 9 -4.52 8.03 3.42
CA PHE A 9 -5.40 8.07 2.25
C PHE A 9 -5.47 6.71 1.55
N PHE A 10 -4.32 6.04 1.32
CA PHE A 10 -4.30 4.72 0.72
C PHE A 10 -5.02 3.68 1.57
N VAL A 11 -4.78 3.64 2.89
CA VAL A 11 -5.49 2.72 3.80
C VAL A 11 -7.00 2.92 3.71
N PHE A 12 -7.48 4.16 3.80
CA PHE A 12 -8.91 4.47 3.69
C PHE A 12 -9.48 4.12 2.32
N ALA A 13 -8.74 4.41 1.24
CA ALA A 13 -9.15 4.05 -0.10
C ALA A 13 -9.30 2.54 -0.26
N THR A 14 -8.33 1.74 0.22
CA THR A 14 -8.39 0.27 0.17
C THR A 14 -9.57 -0.29 0.96
N LEU A 15 -9.78 0.19 2.19
CA LEU A 15 -10.89 -0.27 3.03
C LEU A 15 -12.25 0.10 2.42
N SER A 16 -12.37 1.31 1.88
CA SER A 16 -13.58 1.77 1.18
C SER A 16 -13.84 0.95 -0.08
N LEU A 17 -12.79 0.59 -0.83
CA LEU A 17 -12.91 -0.24 -2.02
C LEU A 17 -13.35 -1.66 -1.65
N LEU A 18 -12.73 -2.27 -0.63
CA LEU A 18 -13.13 -3.58 -0.09
C LEU A 18 -14.59 -3.57 0.34
N TRP A 19 -15.00 -2.53 1.08
CA TRP A 19 -16.38 -2.34 1.50
C TRP A 19 -17.35 -2.21 0.31
N LEU A 20 -16.98 -1.42 -0.68
CA LEU A 20 -17.80 -1.22 -1.87
C LEU A 20 -17.94 -2.52 -2.69
N THR A 21 -16.85 -3.26 -2.88
CA THR A 21 -16.89 -4.57 -3.55
C THR A 21 -17.72 -5.61 -2.81
N ALA A 22 -17.69 -5.59 -1.47
CA ALA A 22 -18.55 -6.44 -0.65
C ALA A 22 -20.02 -6.03 -0.76
N SER A 23 -20.32 -4.72 -0.73
CA SER A 23 -21.70 -4.21 -0.82
C SER A 23 -22.37 -4.48 -2.17
N LEU A 24 -21.58 -4.52 -3.25
CA LEU A 24 -22.05 -4.85 -4.60
C LEU A 24 -22.18 -6.35 -4.83
N GLY A 25 -21.77 -7.19 -3.87
CA GLY A 25 -21.76 -8.65 -4.01
C GLY A 25 -20.74 -9.18 -5.02
N TRP A 26 -19.77 -8.34 -5.44
CA TRP A 26 -18.73 -8.73 -6.41
C TRP A 26 -17.64 -9.58 -5.76
N TYR A 27 -17.50 -9.45 -4.45
CA TYR A 27 -16.53 -10.19 -3.67
C TYR A 27 -17.13 -10.49 -2.30
N GLU A 28 -17.29 -11.77 -1.98
CA GLU A 28 -17.77 -12.22 -0.68
C GLU A 28 -16.55 -12.74 0.10
N PRO A 29 -15.92 -11.90 0.94
CA PRO A 29 -14.76 -12.32 1.69
C PRO A 29 -15.17 -13.41 2.70
N TYR A 30 -14.52 -14.58 2.61
CA TYR A 30 -14.64 -15.64 3.63
C TYR A 30 -14.40 -15.11 5.05
N SER A 31 -13.49 -14.14 5.20
CA SER A 31 -13.36 -13.30 6.39
C SER A 31 -12.81 -11.92 6.00
N TRP A 32 -13.28 -10.87 6.68
CA TRP A 32 -12.74 -9.51 6.53
C TRP A 32 -11.25 -9.47 6.84
N GLN A 33 -10.83 -10.26 7.83
CA GLN A 33 -9.43 -10.47 8.17
C GLN A 33 -8.60 -10.95 6.96
N TYR A 34 -9.08 -11.97 6.24
CA TYR A 34 -8.38 -12.49 5.05
C TYR A 34 -8.33 -11.47 3.92
N GLY A 35 -9.44 -10.78 3.62
CA GLY A 35 -9.50 -9.77 2.56
C GLY A 35 -8.52 -8.61 2.79
N ILE A 36 -8.45 -8.13 4.02
CA ILE A 36 -7.53 -7.04 4.41
C ILE A 36 -6.07 -7.50 4.37
N ARG A 37 -5.76 -8.74 4.80
CA ARG A 37 -4.40 -9.32 4.72
C ARG A 37 -3.92 -9.48 3.28
N MET A 38 -4.81 -9.96 2.39
CA MET A 38 -4.50 -10.09 0.97
C MET A 38 -4.20 -8.71 0.35
N ALA A 39 -5.02 -7.70 0.65
CA ALA A 39 -4.75 -6.34 0.19
C ALA A 39 -3.41 -5.79 0.74
N GLY A 40 -3.12 -6.00 2.03
CA GLY A 40 -1.84 -5.64 2.63
C GLY A 40 -0.65 -6.33 1.95
N GLY A 41 -0.77 -7.63 1.65
CA GLY A 41 0.26 -8.38 0.93
C GLY A 41 0.53 -7.84 -0.48
N VAL A 42 -0.50 -7.38 -1.20
CA VAL A 42 -0.33 -6.74 -2.51
C VAL A 42 0.47 -5.44 -2.39
N TYR A 43 0.15 -4.59 -1.41
CA TYR A 43 0.94 -3.37 -1.16
C TYR A 43 2.39 -3.67 -0.78
N PHE A 44 2.63 -4.75 -0.04
CA PHE A 44 3.97 -5.20 0.29
C PHE A 44 4.77 -5.60 -0.96
N LEU A 45 4.16 -6.38 -1.86
CA LEU A 45 4.80 -6.77 -3.13
C LEU A 45 5.10 -5.54 -3.99
N ILE A 46 4.17 -4.60 -4.08
CA ILE A 46 4.39 -3.33 -4.79
C ILE A 46 5.55 -2.55 -4.18
N ALA A 47 5.65 -2.50 -2.85
CA ALA A 47 6.75 -1.86 -2.15
C ALA A 47 8.11 -2.48 -2.50
N LEU A 48 8.19 -3.83 -2.52
CA LEU A 48 9.40 -4.56 -2.89
C LEU A 48 9.80 -4.30 -4.34
N VAL A 49 8.84 -4.31 -5.27
CA VAL A 49 9.09 -4.03 -6.69
C VAL A 49 9.61 -2.60 -6.87
N LEU A 50 8.99 -1.61 -6.23
CA LEU A 50 9.44 -0.21 -6.29
C LEU A 50 10.83 -0.03 -5.67
N SER A 51 11.09 -0.67 -4.53
CA SER A 51 12.41 -0.67 -3.89
C SER A 51 13.46 -1.34 -4.78
N GLY A 52 13.12 -2.46 -5.42
CA GLY A 52 13.98 -3.17 -6.36
C GLY A 52 14.30 -2.35 -7.60
N ILE A 53 13.32 -1.67 -8.20
CA ILE A 53 13.52 -0.80 -9.36
C ILE A 53 14.45 0.38 -9.02
N MET A 54 14.28 1.00 -7.85
CA MET A 54 15.16 2.09 -7.39
C MET A 54 16.59 1.62 -7.08
N SER A 55 16.79 0.34 -6.77
CA SER A 55 18.12 -0.25 -6.54
C SER A 55 18.96 -0.40 -7.83
N ILE A 56 18.33 -0.29 -9.01
CA ILE A 56 19.01 -0.43 -10.30
C ILE A 56 19.77 0.87 -10.64
N PRO A 57 21.11 0.83 -10.81
CA PRO A 57 21.94 2.03 -10.95
C PRO A 57 21.66 2.85 -12.22
N THR A 58 21.07 2.24 -13.26
CA THR A 58 20.71 2.92 -14.51
C THR A 58 19.54 3.89 -14.35
N VAL A 59 18.60 3.60 -13.44
CA VAL A 59 17.43 4.48 -13.14
C VAL A 59 17.82 5.56 -12.11
N ARG A 60 18.77 5.25 -11.22
CA ARG A 60 19.31 6.20 -10.23
C ARG A 60 19.89 7.46 -10.88
N ARG A 61 20.53 7.33 -12.05
CA ARG A 61 21.17 8.44 -12.79
C ARG A 61 20.18 9.38 -13.49
N LYS A 62 18.96 8.93 -13.81
CA LYS A 62 17.88 9.79 -14.35
C LYS A 62 17.14 10.53 -13.24
N THR A 63 16.93 9.88 -12.10
CA THR A 63 16.22 10.45 -10.95
C THR A 63 17.00 11.58 -10.28
N SER A 64 18.35 11.53 -10.28
CA SER A 64 19.20 12.57 -9.68
C SER A 64 19.16 13.95 -10.35
N ARG A 65 18.46 14.09 -11.50
CA ARG A 65 18.30 15.37 -12.22
C ARG A 65 16.96 16.05 -11.99
N THR A 66 16.02 15.37 -11.35
CA THR A 66 14.71 15.93 -10.99
C THR A 66 14.68 16.17 -9.49
N PRO A 67 14.62 17.43 -9.02
CA PRO A 67 14.51 17.79 -7.61
C PRO A 67 13.08 17.57 -7.09
N VAL A 68 12.41 16.51 -7.57
CA VAL A 68 11.12 16.09 -7.04
C VAL A 68 11.46 15.31 -5.78
N GLN A 69 11.56 16.06 -4.69
CA GLN A 69 11.31 15.67 -3.31
C GLN A 69 11.32 14.14 -3.13
N HIS A 70 12.43 13.60 -2.62
CA HIS A 70 12.62 12.19 -2.26
C HIS A 70 11.49 11.73 -1.32
N VAL A 71 10.34 11.39 -1.91
CA VAL A 71 9.26 10.69 -1.26
C VAL A 71 9.49 9.25 -1.63
N ASP A 72 10.00 8.49 -0.67
CA ASP A 72 10.21 7.06 -0.85
C ASP A 72 8.84 6.39 -0.89
N TRP A 73 8.27 6.29 -2.10
CA TRP A 73 6.98 5.66 -2.35
C TRP A 73 6.95 4.21 -1.83
N SER A 74 8.08 3.51 -1.90
CA SER A 74 8.28 2.21 -1.26
C SER A 74 8.03 2.26 0.26
N PHE A 75 8.50 3.30 0.94
CA PHE A 75 8.25 3.50 2.37
C PHE A 75 6.76 3.74 2.66
N ILE A 76 6.07 4.54 1.83
CA ILE A 76 4.61 4.74 1.95
C ILE A 76 3.87 3.40 1.87
N PHE A 77 4.20 2.55 0.90
CA PHE A 77 3.56 1.25 0.73
C PHE A 77 3.86 0.26 1.87
N ILE A 78 5.06 0.32 2.45
CA ILE A 78 5.39 -0.45 3.66
C ILE A 78 4.52 0.01 4.83
N VAL A 79 4.39 1.31 5.05
CA VAL A 79 3.55 1.85 6.13
C VAL A 79 2.07 1.47 5.93
N VAL A 80 1.57 1.54 4.70
CA VAL A 80 0.20 1.09 4.34
C VAL A 80 0.02 -0.39 4.63
N THR A 81 1.01 -1.22 4.27
CA THR A 81 1.00 -2.67 4.56
C THR A 81 0.87 -2.92 6.05
N ILE A 82 1.73 -2.30 6.87
CA ILE A 82 1.73 -2.47 8.33
C ILE A 82 0.38 -2.01 8.91
N ALA A 83 -0.16 -0.88 8.44
CA ALA A 83 -1.44 -0.38 8.89
C ALA A 83 -2.60 -1.32 8.54
N LEU A 84 -2.66 -1.84 7.31
CA LEU A 84 -3.69 -2.81 6.91
C LEU A 84 -3.59 -4.12 7.69
N PHE A 85 -2.37 -4.62 7.94
CA PHE A 85 -2.17 -5.78 8.80
C PHE A 85 -2.62 -5.51 10.25
N GLY A 86 -2.32 -4.33 10.79
CA GLY A 86 -2.79 -3.93 12.11
C GLY A 86 -4.32 -3.85 12.19
N VAL A 87 -4.97 -3.25 11.18
CA VAL A 87 -6.43 -3.21 11.08
C VAL A 87 -7.02 -4.62 10.96
N SER A 88 -6.36 -5.53 10.23
CA SER A 88 -6.77 -6.93 10.14
C SER A 88 -6.84 -7.63 11.50
N LEU A 89 -5.96 -7.31 12.46
CA LEU A 89 -5.97 -7.94 13.79
C LEU A 89 -7.21 -7.55 14.61
N TRP A 90 -7.90 -6.47 14.23
CA TRP A 90 -9.10 -6.02 14.92
C TRP A 90 -10.36 -6.83 14.56
N PHE A 91 -10.30 -7.57 13.45
CA PHE A 91 -11.40 -8.40 12.93
C PHE A 91 -11.18 -9.90 13.22
N GLU A 92 -10.39 -10.20 14.25
CA GLU A 92 -10.13 -11.56 14.75
C GLU A 92 -11.31 -12.10 15.58
#